data_AF-A0A9Q3VP59-F1
#
_entry.id   AF-A0A9Q3VP59-F1
#
_cell.length_a   1.000
_cell.length_b   1.000
_cell.length_c   1.000
_cell.angle_alpha   90.00
_cell.angle_beta   90.00
_cell.angle_gamma   90.00
#
_symmetry.space_group_name_H-M   'P 1'
#
loop_
_entity.id
_entity.type
_entity.pdbx_description
1 polymer ?
#
loop_
_entity_poly.entity_id
_entity_poly.type
_entity_poly.pdbx_seq_one_letter_code
_entity_poly.pdbx_strand_id
1 'polypeptide(L)'
;MSQAGLIDGTSLSRRIVEDTAKRAADLSDRTGTAPCLATVLVGEDPASVTYVRMKRNRCRKAGIESRQVELPAATTTEELVGTLRSLSNDPGVHGILLQHPMGGHIDERAAFEAIAPEKDVDGVTFASFATMSFGLPGFVSCTPGGIMRLLDAYDVDPSGKRAVVVGRSAILGKPAGMLLLARDATVTFCHSRTRDLSSVVREADIVVAAVGRPRLIRGEDIKPGAVVIDAGYNPGNVGDVDFDSAVERAGLITPVPGGVGPMTIATLLEQTVEAAARQLGV
;
A
#
# COMPACT_ATOMS: atom_id res chain seq x y z
N MET A 1 15.12 9.15 28.69
CA MET A 1 14.95 8.50 27.37
C MET A 1 14.20 9.49 26.50
N SER A 2 14.73 9.84 25.33
CA SER A 2 13.99 10.69 24.39
C SER A 2 12.85 9.89 23.79
N GLN A 3 11.66 10.47 23.77
CA GLN A 3 10.47 9.90 23.13
C GLN A 3 10.73 9.62 21.64
N ALA A 4 10.13 8.56 21.07
CA ALA A 4 10.33 8.19 19.67
C ALA A 4 9.98 9.33 18.70
N GLY A 5 10.75 9.47 17.62
CA GLY A 5 10.42 10.38 16.53
C GLY A 5 9.20 9.87 15.73
N LEU A 6 8.32 10.78 15.32
CA LEU A 6 7.13 10.41 14.56
C LEU A 6 7.40 10.38 13.05
N ILE A 7 7.05 9.26 12.43
CA ILE A 7 7.05 9.10 10.97
C ILE A 7 5.70 9.62 10.43
N ASP A 8 5.68 10.90 10.07
CA ASP A 8 4.50 11.62 9.54
C ASP A 8 4.29 11.33 8.05
N GLY A 9 3.55 10.26 7.78
CA GLY A 9 3.13 9.91 6.42
C GLY A 9 2.08 10.84 5.83
N THR A 10 1.38 11.63 6.65
CA THR A 10 0.40 12.61 6.15
C THR A 10 1.13 13.74 5.43
N SER A 11 2.18 14.30 6.05
CA SER A 11 2.97 15.34 5.42
C SER A 11 3.76 14.83 4.21
N LEU A 12 4.34 13.63 4.29
CA LEU A 12 5.04 13.03 3.16
C LEU A 12 4.09 12.74 1.98
N SER A 13 2.92 12.15 2.23
CA SER A 13 1.94 11.86 1.18
C SER A 13 1.47 13.12 0.45
N ARG A 14 1.35 14.26 1.15
CA ARG A 14 1.01 15.54 0.54
C ARG A 14 2.06 15.97 -0.49
N ARG A 15 3.35 15.90 -0.12
CA ARG A 15 4.45 16.24 -1.04
C ARG A 15 4.47 15.34 -2.27
N ILE A 16 4.33 14.03 -2.08
CA ILE A 16 4.29 13.07 -3.20
C ILE A 16 3.12 13.37 -4.13
N VAL A 17 1.94 13.67 -3.58
CA VAL A 17 0.76 14.01 -4.40
C VAL A 17 0.97 15.33 -5.17
N GLU A 18 1.61 16.33 -4.57
CA GLU A 18 1.94 17.60 -5.24
C GLU A 18 2.92 17.39 -6.40
N ASP A 19 3.96 16.57 -6.20
CA ASP A 19 4.92 16.24 -7.27
C ASP A 19 4.30 15.35 -8.35
N THR A 20 3.42 14.43 -7.95
CA THR A 20 2.60 13.63 -8.87
C THR A 20 1.71 14.52 -9.73
N ALA A 21 1.11 15.56 -9.16
CA ALA A 21 0.28 16.52 -9.89
C ALA A 21 1.07 17.27 -10.97
N LYS A 22 2.31 17.69 -10.67
CA LYS A 22 3.20 18.33 -11.65
C LYS A 22 3.54 17.37 -12.79
N ARG A 23 3.85 16.11 -12.48
CA ARG A 23 4.15 15.07 -13.48
C ARG A 23 2.93 14.74 -14.35
N ALA A 24 1.74 14.68 -13.76
CA ALA A 24 0.50 14.47 -14.50
C ALA A 24 0.20 15.62 -15.46
N ALA A 25 0.42 16.87 -15.01
CA ALA A 25 0.26 18.05 -15.85
C ALA A 25 1.23 18.06 -17.03
N ASP A 26 2.53 17.83 -16.80
CA ASP A 26 3.54 17.72 -17.87
C ASP A 26 3.18 16.62 -18.89
N LEU A 27 2.76 15.45 -18.40
CA LEU A 27 2.34 14.36 -19.27
C LEU A 27 1.11 14.74 -20.11
N SER A 28 0.14 15.42 -19.51
CA SER A 28 -1.08 15.87 -20.18
C SER A 28 -0.76 16.93 -21.25
N ASP A 29 0.12 17.88 -20.94
CA ASP A 29 0.56 18.92 -21.88
C ASP A 29 1.33 18.33 -23.07
N ARG A 30 2.14 17.29 -22.85
CA ARG A 30 2.94 16.64 -23.89
C ARG A 30 2.14 15.69 -24.80
N THR A 31 1.10 15.05 -24.27
CA THR A 31 0.37 13.98 -24.97
C THR A 31 -1.05 14.33 -25.36
N GLY A 32 -1.60 15.42 -24.80
CA GLY A 32 -3.02 15.75 -24.91
C GLY A 32 -3.94 14.80 -24.14
N THR A 33 -3.39 13.87 -23.34
CA THR A 33 -4.14 12.85 -22.60
C THR A 33 -3.84 12.93 -21.11
N ALA A 34 -4.86 13.10 -20.28
CA ALA A 34 -4.71 13.04 -18.83
C ALA A 34 -4.57 11.58 -18.33
N PRO A 35 -3.73 11.31 -17.32
CA PRO A 35 -3.71 10.01 -16.65
C PRO A 35 -5.10 9.65 -16.10
N CYS A 36 -5.45 8.37 -16.13
CA CYS A 36 -6.79 7.91 -15.76
C CYS A 36 -6.70 6.67 -14.86
N LEU A 37 -7.29 6.78 -13.68
CA LEU A 37 -7.45 5.69 -12.72
C LEU A 37 -8.90 5.18 -12.74
N ALA A 38 -9.07 3.92 -13.13
CA ALA A 38 -10.32 3.20 -12.93
C ALA A 38 -10.39 2.60 -11.52
N THR A 39 -11.43 2.91 -10.76
CA THR A 39 -11.68 2.32 -9.44
C THR A 39 -12.91 1.43 -9.49
N VAL A 40 -12.75 0.16 -9.14
CA VAL A 40 -13.82 -0.85 -9.14
C VAL A 40 -14.19 -1.18 -7.69
N LEU A 41 -15.48 -1.09 -7.37
CA LEU A 41 -16.06 -1.41 -6.07
C LEU A 41 -17.18 -2.43 -6.25
N VAL A 42 -17.19 -3.48 -5.43
CA VAL A 42 -18.27 -4.47 -5.37
C VAL A 42 -19.03 -4.34 -4.06
N GLY A 43 -20.31 -4.02 -4.15
CA GLY A 43 -21.21 -3.82 -3.02
C GLY A 43 -21.23 -2.39 -2.45
N GLU A 44 -22.07 -2.20 -1.45
CA GLU A 44 -22.41 -0.89 -0.88
C GLU A 44 -22.01 -0.79 0.60
N ASP A 45 -20.74 -1.09 0.93
CA ASP A 45 -20.26 -0.78 2.28
C ASP A 45 -20.26 0.76 2.47
N PRO A 46 -20.99 1.32 3.46
CA PRO A 46 -20.98 2.76 3.74
C PRO A 46 -19.57 3.33 3.97
N ALA A 47 -18.63 2.52 4.48
CA ALA A 47 -17.23 2.91 4.61
C ALA A 47 -16.56 3.10 3.25
N SER A 48 -16.94 2.30 2.25
CA SER A 48 -16.42 2.37 0.88
C SER A 48 -16.85 3.66 0.16
N VAL A 49 -18.07 4.15 0.37
CA VAL A 49 -18.55 5.41 -0.25
C VAL A 49 -17.71 6.62 0.17
N THR A 50 -17.38 6.71 1.46
CA THR A 50 -16.50 7.79 1.97
C THR A 50 -15.10 7.67 1.39
N TYR A 51 -14.57 6.44 1.31
CA TYR A 51 -13.23 6.15 0.80
C TYR A 51 -13.11 6.49 -0.71
N VAL A 52 -14.12 6.13 -1.49
CA VAL A 52 -14.24 6.47 -2.91
C VAL A 52 -14.25 7.98 -3.11
N ARG A 53 -15.06 8.73 -2.36
CA ARG A 53 -15.13 10.19 -2.48
C ARG A 53 -13.77 10.83 -2.17
N MET A 54 -13.05 10.32 -1.18
CA MET A 54 -11.69 10.76 -0.86
C MET A 54 -10.72 10.45 -2.00
N LYS A 55 -10.79 9.25 -2.60
CA LYS A 55 -9.96 8.87 -3.75
C LYS A 55 -10.20 9.78 -4.94
N ARG A 56 -11.46 10.01 -5.33
CA ARG A 56 -11.81 10.94 -6.42
C ARG A 56 -11.26 12.35 -6.19
N ASN A 57 -11.39 12.86 -4.96
CA ASN A 57 -10.83 14.16 -4.61
C ASN A 57 -9.30 14.21 -4.72
N ARG A 58 -8.62 13.12 -4.37
CA ARG A 58 -7.16 13.02 -4.50
C ARG A 58 -6.70 12.86 -5.94
N CYS A 59 -7.39 12.06 -6.76
CA CYS A 59 -7.14 11.99 -8.20
C CYS A 59 -7.26 13.37 -8.85
N ARG A 60 -8.36 14.09 -8.57
CA ARG A 60 -8.56 15.45 -9.09
C ARG A 60 -7.45 16.42 -8.66
N LYS A 61 -7.00 16.35 -7.41
CA LYS A 61 -5.87 17.16 -6.93
C LYS A 61 -4.54 16.80 -7.61
N ALA A 62 -4.38 15.55 -8.00
CA ALA A 62 -3.21 15.06 -8.72
C ALA A 62 -3.31 15.26 -10.25
N GLY A 63 -4.36 15.91 -10.77
CA GLY A 63 -4.55 16.02 -12.23
C GLY A 63 -4.87 14.69 -12.93
N ILE A 64 -5.37 13.71 -12.18
CA ILE A 64 -5.70 12.36 -12.66
C ILE A 64 -7.22 12.26 -12.83
N GLU A 65 -7.66 11.83 -14.00
CA GLU A 65 -9.04 11.45 -14.25
C GLU A 65 -9.42 10.21 -13.45
N SER A 66 -10.63 10.20 -12.91
CA SER A 66 -11.13 9.08 -12.12
C SER A 66 -12.37 8.51 -12.79
N ARG A 67 -12.26 7.25 -13.24
CA ARG A 67 -13.40 6.49 -13.74
C ARG A 67 -13.86 5.53 -12.66
N GLN A 68 -15.10 5.66 -12.24
CA GLN A 68 -15.64 4.84 -11.18
C GLN A 68 -16.56 3.76 -11.74
N VAL A 69 -16.38 2.52 -11.28
CA VAL A 69 -17.23 1.38 -11.59
C VAL A 69 -17.75 0.81 -10.28
N GLU A 70 -19.04 1.00 -10.02
CA GLU A 70 -19.75 0.42 -8.89
C GLU A 70 -20.53 -0.79 -9.37
N LEU A 71 -20.31 -1.94 -8.74
CA LEU A 71 -20.94 -3.21 -9.03
C LEU A 71 -21.80 -3.64 -7.83
N PRO A 72 -22.99 -4.22 -8.05
CA PRO A 72 -23.84 -4.69 -6.95
C PRO A 72 -23.15 -5.71 -6.03
N ALA A 73 -23.61 -5.82 -4.78
CA ALA A 73 -23.09 -6.81 -3.83
C ALA A 73 -23.34 -8.27 -4.27
N ALA A 74 -24.25 -8.49 -5.23
CA ALA A 74 -24.57 -9.79 -5.80
C ALA A 74 -23.74 -10.14 -7.05
N THR A 75 -22.83 -9.25 -7.47
CA THR A 75 -21.94 -9.50 -8.61
C THR A 75 -21.16 -10.79 -8.42
N THR A 76 -21.10 -11.59 -9.47
CA THR A 76 -20.35 -12.84 -9.51
C THR A 76 -18.88 -12.60 -9.84
N THR A 77 -18.02 -13.58 -9.53
CA THR A 77 -16.62 -13.57 -9.96
C THR A 77 -16.49 -13.37 -11.48
N GLU A 78 -17.34 -14.02 -12.28
CA GLU A 78 -17.29 -13.95 -13.73
C GLU A 78 -17.60 -12.54 -14.26
N GLU A 79 -18.65 -11.89 -13.74
CA GLU A 79 -19.03 -10.52 -14.09
C GLU A 79 -17.93 -9.51 -13.71
N LEU A 80 -17.35 -9.67 -12.51
CA LEU A 80 -16.25 -8.83 -12.06
C LEU A 80 -15.00 -8.99 -12.95
N VAL A 81 -14.62 -10.23 -13.26
CA VAL A 81 -13.50 -10.53 -14.17
C VAL A 81 -13.75 -9.94 -15.55
N GLY A 82 -14.96 -10.06 -16.09
CA GLY A 82 -15.35 -9.44 -17.36
C GLY A 82 -15.18 -7.91 -17.34
N THR A 83 -15.62 -7.27 -16.25
CA THR A 83 -15.47 -5.83 -16.04
C THR A 83 -14.00 -5.41 -16.01
N LEU A 84 -13.16 -6.12 -15.24
CA LEU A 84 -11.74 -5.83 -15.12
C LEU A 84 -11.00 -6.03 -16.44
N ARG A 85 -11.33 -7.07 -17.21
CA ARG A 85 -10.78 -7.28 -18.56
C ARG A 85 -11.18 -6.16 -19.53
N SER A 86 -12.42 -5.68 -19.46
CA SER A 86 -12.88 -4.54 -20.26
C SER A 86 -12.05 -3.29 -19.97
N LEU A 87 -11.86 -2.96 -18.68
CA LEU A 87 -11.00 -1.84 -18.27
C LEU A 87 -9.54 -2.06 -18.67
N SER A 88 -9.03 -3.28 -18.56
CA SER A 88 -7.67 -3.66 -18.97
C SER A 88 -7.44 -3.38 -20.45
N ASN A 89 -8.45 -3.60 -21.30
CA ASN A 89 -8.36 -3.38 -22.75
C ASN A 89 -8.70 -1.93 -23.17
N ASP A 90 -9.20 -1.08 -22.28
CA ASP A 90 -9.58 0.29 -22.62
C ASP A 90 -8.36 1.21 -22.69
N PRO A 91 -7.99 1.77 -23.87
CA PRO A 91 -6.83 2.65 -23.99
C PRO A 91 -6.97 3.98 -23.22
N GLY A 92 -8.18 4.36 -22.81
CA GLY A 92 -8.43 5.54 -21.96
C GLY A 92 -8.26 5.28 -20.46
N VAL A 93 -7.93 4.05 -20.04
CA VAL A 93 -7.67 3.68 -18.65
C VAL A 93 -6.19 3.32 -18.51
N HIS A 94 -5.48 4.00 -17.61
CA HIS A 94 -4.04 3.81 -17.43
C HIS A 94 -3.70 3.01 -16.17
N GLY A 95 -4.57 3.04 -15.16
CA GLY A 95 -4.44 2.23 -13.95
C GLY A 95 -5.77 1.70 -13.48
N ILE A 96 -5.77 0.54 -12.84
CA ILE A 96 -6.95 -0.09 -12.26
C ILE A 96 -6.70 -0.37 -10.78
N LEU A 97 -7.68 0.01 -9.96
CA LEU A 97 -7.75 -0.30 -8.54
C LEU A 97 -9.02 -1.10 -8.28
N LEU A 98 -8.86 -2.36 -7.87
CA LEU A 98 -9.97 -3.16 -7.34
C LEU A 98 -10.00 -3.00 -5.80
N GLN A 99 -11.06 -2.41 -5.28
CA GLN A 99 -11.21 -2.22 -3.84
C GLN A 99 -11.44 -3.56 -3.14
N HIS A 100 -10.59 -3.88 -2.16
CA HIS A 100 -10.73 -5.02 -1.27
C HIS A 100 -11.03 -4.56 0.19
N PRO A 101 -11.58 -5.42 1.07
CA PRO A 101 -12.10 -6.76 0.77
C PRO A 101 -13.43 -6.71 0.00
N MET A 102 -13.73 -7.78 -0.74
CA MET A 102 -15.01 -8.00 -1.41
C MET A 102 -15.86 -9.02 -0.65
N GLY A 103 -17.09 -9.27 -1.10
CA GLY A 103 -17.94 -10.33 -0.55
C GLY A 103 -17.29 -11.72 -0.71
N GLY A 104 -17.43 -12.59 0.30
CA GLY A 104 -16.77 -13.91 0.33
C GLY A 104 -17.18 -14.90 -0.76
N HIS A 105 -18.13 -14.53 -1.63
CA HIS A 105 -18.52 -15.29 -2.83
C HIS A 105 -17.64 -14.99 -4.04
N ILE A 106 -16.84 -13.91 -3.99
CA ILE A 106 -15.90 -13.52 -5.05
C ILE A 106 -14.58 -14.28 -4.85
N ASP A 107 -14.08 -14.87 -5.94
CA ASP A 107 -12.68 -15.27 -6.01
C ASP A 107 -11.81 -14.04 -6.25
N GLU A 108 -11.32 -13.45 -5.16
CA GLU A 108 -10.48 -12.26 -5.18
C GLU A 108 -9.21 -12.46 -6.01
N ARG A 109 -8.63 -13.68 -6.03
CA ARG A 109 -7.43 -13.93 -6.84
C ARG A 109 -7.78 -13.91 -8.31
N ALA A 110 -8.84 -14.60 -8.73
CA ALA A 110 -9.28 -14.56 -10.12
C ALA A 110 -9.59 -13.13 -10.59
N ALA A 111 -10.19 -12.31 -9.71
CA ALA A 111 -10.44 -10.89 -10.00
C ALA A 111 -9.13 -10.10 -10.16
N PHE A 112 -8.19 -10.19 -9.22
CA PHE A 112 -6.90 -9.49 -9.34
C PHE A 112 -6.15 -9.87 -10.62
N GLU A 113 -6.06 -11.15 -10.97
CA GLU A 113 -5.35 -11.59 -12.19
C GLU A 113 -6.06 -11.21 -13.50
N ALA A 114 -7.28 -10.63 -13.43
CA ALA A 114 -7.94 -10.06 -14.61
C ALA A 114 -7.45 -8.64 -14.97
N ILE A 115 -6.65 -8.03 -14.09
CA ILE A 115 -6.02 -6.73 -14.30
C ILE A 115 -4.76 -6.93 -15.16
N ALA A 116 -4.66 -6.19 -16.27
CA ALA A 116 -3.46 -6.20 -17.10
C ALA A 116 -2.24 -5.70 -16.29
N PRO A 117 -1.08 -6.39 -16.34
CA PRO A 117 0.10 -6.01 -15.55
C PRO A 117 0.53 -4.54 -15.72
N GLU A 118 0.43 -4.00 -16.93
CA GLU A 118 0.75 -2.60 -17.25
C GLU A 118 -0.24 -1.58 -16.67
N LYS A 119 -1.38 -2.03 -16.14
CA LYS A 119 -2.40 -1.23 -15.45
C LYS A 119 -2.59 -1.63 -13.98
N ASP A 120 -1.80 -2.57 -13.47
CA ASP A 120 -1.84 -3.04 -12.08
C ASP A 120 -1.11 -2.07 -11.13
N VAL A 121 -1.60 -0.84 -11.09
CA VAL A 121 -1.02 0.27 -10.32
C VAL A 121 -1.20 0.12 -8.81
N ASP A 122 -1.91 -0.91 -8.36
CA ASP A 122 -2.01 -1.29 -6.94
C ASP A 122 -1.11 -2.50 -6.58
N GLY A 123 -0.46 -3.11 -7.58
CA GLY A 123 0.51 -4.18 -7.44
C GLY A 123 -0.05 -5.45 -6.79
N VAL A 124 -1.25 -5.87 -7.21
CA VAL A 124 -2.00 -6.98 -6.58
C VAL A 124 -1.90 -8.30 -7.34
N THR A 125 -1.43 -8.28 -8.59
CA THR A 125 -1.28 -9.46 -9.45
C THR A 125 -0.04 -10.28 -9.10
N PHE A 126 -0.01 -11.54 -9.54
CA PHE A 126 1.20 -12.37 -9.49
C PHE A 126 2.33 -11.77 -10.32
N ALA A 127 2.02 -11.15 -11.46
CA ALA A 127 3.00 -10.50 -12.33
C ALA A 127 3.73 -9.36 -11.60
N SER A 128 3.00 -8.46 -10.96
CA SER A 128 3.58 -7.37 -10.17
C SER A 128 4.39 -7.89 -8.99
N PHE A 129 3.87 -8.89 -8.25
CA PHE A 129 4.60 -9.49 -7.13
C PHE A 129 5.93 -10.13 -7.58
N ALA A 130 5.92 -10.89 -8.68
CA ALA A 130 7.11 -11.53 -9.21
C ALA A 130 8.12 -10.49 -9.71
N THR A 131 7.69 -9.55 -10.53
CA THR A 131 8.53 -8.48 -11.10
C THR A 131 9.23 -7.70 -9.98
N MET A 132 8.47 -7.27 -8.97
CA MET A 132 9.01 -6.61 -7.78
C MET A 132 10.01 -7.50 -7.03
N SER A 133 9.67 -8.78 -6.81
CA SER A 133 10.52 -9.71 -6.05
C SER A 133 11.86 -10.01 -6.74
N PHE A 134 11.89 -9.96 -8.08
CA PHE A 134 13.12 -10.12 -8.88
C PHE A 134 13.88 -8.80 -9.11
N GLY A 135 13.41 -7.67 -8.55
CA GLY A 135 14.03 -6.36 -8.76
C GLY A 135 13.90 -5.85 -10.21
N LEU A 136 12.90 -6.33 -10.94
CA LEU A 136 12.63 -5.91 -12.32
C LEU A 136 11.73 -4.66 -12.34
N PRO A 137 11.75 -3.87 -13.43
CA PRO A 137 10.87 -2.72 -13.57
C PRO A 137 9.39 -3.14 -13.59
N GLY A 138 8.59 -2.56 -12.69
CA GLY A 138 7.17 -2.89 -12.54
C GLY A 138 6.52 -2.09 -11.41
N PHE A 139 5.25 -2.38 -11.13
CA PHE A 139 4.56 -1.79 -9.99
C PHE A 139 4.79 -2.62 -8.73
N VAL A 140 4.82 -1.92 -7.60
CA VAL A 140 4.86 -2.54 -6.27
C VAL A 140 3.49 -2.43 -5.63
N SER A 141 3.20 -3.32 -4.68
CA SER A 141 1.97 -3.15 -3.91
C SER A 141 2.02 -1.84 -3.12
N CYS A 142 0.94 -1.05 -3.21
CA CYS A 142 0.96 0.35 -2.78
C CYS A 142 1.32 0.56 -1.31
N THR A 143 0.82 -0.29 -0.40
CA THR A 143 1.11 -0.12 1.03
C THR A 143 2.58 -0.43 1.35
N PRO A 144 3.14 -1.59 0.93
CA PRO A 144 4.58 -1.83 1.00
C PRO A 144 5.44 -0.75 0.33
N GLY A 145 5.08 -0.30 -0.87
CA GLY A 145 5.79 0.76 -1.58
C GLY A 145 5.76 2.10 -0.83
N GLY A 146 4.64 2.41 -0.17
CA GLY A 146 4.49 3.55 0.71
C GLY A 146 5.34 3.45 1.98
N ILE A 147 5.48 2.25 2.55
CA ILE A 147 6.38 1.99 3.68
C ILE A 147 7.83 2.26 3.29
N MET A 148 8.29 1.78 2.12
CA MET A 148 9.66 2.03 1.68
C MET A 148 9.95 3.53 1.52
N ARG A 149 9.00 4.31 0.96
CA ARG A 149 9.10 5.77 0.85
C ARG A 149 9.17 6.46 2.22
N LEU A 150 8.47 5.94 3.22
CA LEU A 150 8.58 6.44 4.60
C LEU A 150 9.97 6.18 5.18
N LEU A 151 10.53 4.99 4.97
CA LEU A 151 11.88 4.67 5.42
C LEU A 151 12.91 5.59 4.76
N ASP A 152 12.83 5.76 3.44
CA ASP A 152 13.72 6.65 2.68
C ASP A 152 13.61 8.12 3.16
N ALA A 153 12.40 8.63 3.38
CA ALA A 153 12.19 10.02 3.81
C ALA A 153 12.64 10.33 5.25
N TYR A 154 12.91 9.30 6.04
CA TYR A 154 13.38 9.39 7.42
C TYR A 154 14.80 8.84 7.59
N ASP A 155 15.54 8.70 6.49
CA ASP A 155 16.93 8.22 6.46
C ASP A 155 17.12 6.86 7.16
N VAL A 156 16.11 6.00 7.09
CA VAL A 156 16.16 4.64 7.61
C VAL A 156 16.64 3.70 6.50
N ASP A 157 17.93 3.44 6.45
CA ASP A 157 18.51 2.44 5.55
C ASP A 157 18.27 1.01 6.06
N PRO A 158 17.54 0.13 5.34
CA PRO A 158 17.34 -1.26 5.74
C PRO A 158 18.61 -2.13 5.65
N SER A 159 19.66 -1.68 4.95
CA SER A 159 20.84 -2.51 4.67
C SER A 159 21.49 -3.06 5.95
N GLY A 160 21.65 -4.39 6.01
CA GLY A 160 22.25 -5.11 7.15
C GLY A 160 21.39 -5.16 8.42
N LYS A 161 20.21 -4.52 8.45
CA LYS A 161 19.30 -4.52 9.60
C LYS A 161 18.46 -5.80 9.66
N ARG A 162 18.03 -6.19 10.86
CA ARG A 162 17.03 -7.23 11.07
C ARG A 162 15.64 -6.64 10.94
N ALA A 163 14.93 -6.98 9.87
CA ALA A 163 13.54 -6.59 9.69
C ALA A 163 12.59 -7.74 10.04
N VAL A 164 11.61 -7.48 10.91
CA VAL A 164 10.58 -8.45 11.26
C VAL A 164 9.25 -7.98 10.71
N VAL A 165 8.66 -8.78 9.82
CA VAL A 165 7.32 -8.51 9.26
C VAL A 165 6.33 -9.42 9.96
N VAL A 166 5.45 -8.84 10.77
CA VAL A 166 4.39 -9.55 11.48
C VAL A 166 3.12 -9.51 10.65
N GLY A 167 2.88 -10.57 9.88
CA GLY A 167 1.82 -10.63 8.88
C GLY A 167 2.35 -11.18 7.55
N ARG A 168 1.52 -11.96 6.84
CA ARG A 168 1.93 -12.62 5.58
C ARG A 168 0.87 -12.57 4.48
N SER A 169 0.01 -11.56 4.52
CA SER A 169 -0.99 -11.35 3.47
C SER A 169 -0.32 -11.09 2.12
N ALA A 170 -1.05 -11.40 1.03
CA ALA A 170 -0.52 -11.35 -0.33
C ALA A 170 -0.16 -9.91 -0.78
N ILE A 171 -0.86 -8.91 -0.26
CA ILE A 171 -0.75 -7.50 -0.68
C ILE A 171 -0.05 -6.60 0.35
N LEU A 172 0.39 -7.15 1.49
CA LEU A 172 1.06 -6.34 2.52
C LEU A 172 2.27 -7.08 3.08
N GLY A 173 2.05 -8.13 3.89
CA GLY A 173 3.13 -8.79 4.62
C GLY A 173 4.21 -9.37 3.70
N LYS A 174 3.83 -10.21 2.74
CA LYS A 174 4.77 -10.80 1.77
C LYS A 174 5.54 -9.73 0.97
N PRO A 175 4.86 -8.80 0.27
CA PRO A 175 5.56 -7.79 -0.52
C PRO A 175 6.42 -6.84 0.31
N ALA A 176 6.01 -6.46 1.52
CA ALA A 176 6.84 -5.62 2.41
C ALA A 176 8.17 -6.32 2.76
N GLY A 177 8.11 -7.61 3.11
CA GLY A 177 9.34 -8.36 3.38
C GLY A 177 10.22 -8.54 2.15
N MET A 178 9.65 -8.72 0.96
CA MET A 178 10.45 -8.80 -0.28
C MET A 178 11.13 -7.47 -0.62
N LEU A 179 10.45 -6.33 -0.45
CA LEU A 179 11.05 -5.00 -0.66
C LEU A 179 12.16 -4.69 0.35
N LEU A 180 12.00 -5.11 1.61
CA LEU A 180 13.04 -4.98 2.63
C LEU A 180 14.24 -5.88 2.29
N LEU A 181 14.01 -7.11 1.84
CA LEU A 181 15.05 -8.02 1.40
C LEU A 181 15.82 -7.46 0.20
N ALA A 182 15.13 -6.85 -0.75
CA ALA A 182 15.74 -6.17 -1.90
C ALA A 182 16.58 -4.95 -1.52
N ARG A 183 16.45 -4.45 -0.28
CA ARG A 183 17.27 -3.38 0.32
C ARG A 183 18.25 -3.94 1.36
N ASP A 184 18.69 -5.19 1.16
CA ASP A 184 19.71 -5.88 1.94
C ASP A 184 19.39 -6.09 3.44
N ALA A 185 18.11 -6.03 3.83
CA ALA A 185 17.69 -6.39 5.18
C ALA A 185 17.70 -7.91 5.36
N THR A 186 18.06 -8.37 6.57
CA THR A 186 17.75 -9.74 7.00
C THR A 186 16.29 -9.79 7.43
N VAL A 187 15.45 -10.51 6.68
CA VAL A 187 13.99 -10.49 6.88
C VAL A 187 13.48 -11.76 7.55
N THR A 188 12.73 -11.60 8.65
CA THR A 188 11.98 -12.67 9.31
C THR A 188 10.48 -12.42 9.16
N PHE A 189 9.76 -13.40 8.60
CA PHE A 189 8.30 -13.37 8.51
C PHE A 189 7.66 -14.06 9.71
N CYS A 190 6.77 -13.34 10.39
CA CYS A 190 5.95 -13.85 11.47
C CYS A 190 4.47 -13.94 11.06
N HIS A 191 3.73 -14.83 11.69
CA HIS A 191 2.30 -15.04 11.45
C HIS A 191 1.63 -15.73 12.64
N SER A 192 0.33 -16.02 12.52
CA SER A 192 -0.51 -16.67 13.55
C SER A 192 -0.04 -18.04 14.05
N ARG A 193 1.04 -18.59 13.50
CA ARG A 193 1.63 -19.88 13.90
C ARG A 193 3.09 -19.74 14.37
N THR A 194 3.62 -18.51 14.39
CA THR A 194 4.93 -18.23 14.97
C THR A 194 4.85 -18.51 16.48
N ARG A 195 5.74 -19.35 16.96
CA ARG A 195 5.90 -19.59 18.40
C ARG A 195 6.72 -18.45 18.98
N ASP A 196 6.30 -17.96 20.14
CA ASP A 196 6.98 -16.88 20.84
C ASP A 196 7.26 -15.65 19.94
N LEU A 197 6.18 -15.03 19.45
CA LEU A 197 6.27 -13.85 18.60
C LEU A 197 7.09 -12.73 19.26
N SER A 198 6.92 -12.54 20.58
CA SER A 198 7.59 -11.51 21.35
C SER A 198 9.11 -11.61 21.29
N SER A 199 9.69 -12.81 21.38
CA SER A 199 11.15 -12.95 21.27
C SER A 199 11.67 -12.57 19.89
N VAL A 200 10.96 -12.95 18.82
CA VAL A 200 11.32 -12.58 17.45
C VAL A 200 11.25 -11.07 17.22
N VAL A 201 10.19 -10.41 17.70
CA VAL A 201 10.02 -8.95 17.55
C VAL A 201 11.12 -8.19 18.32
N ARG A 202 11.58 -8.69 19.47
CA ARG A 202 12.66 -8.07 20.27
C ARG A 202 14.02 -8.06 19.58
N GLU A 203 14.21 -8.85 18.53
CA GLU A 203 15.45 -8.86 17.74
C GLU A 203 15.45 -7.82 16.61
N ALA A 204 14.29 -7.25 16.29
CA ALA A 204 14.09 -6.43 15.11
C ALA A 204 14.67 -5.01 15.27
N ASP A 205 15.44 -4.57 14.27
CA ASP A 205 15.78 -3.17 14.07
C ASP A 205 14.63 -2.41 13.38
N ILE A 206 13.88 -3.12 12.53
CA ILE A 206 12.68 -2.62 11.83
C ILE A 206 11.53 -3.60 12.07
N VAL A 207 10.42 -3.13 12.64
CA VAL A 207 9.20 -3.91 12.80
C VAL A 207 8.15 -3.40 11.82
N VAL A 208 7.58 -4.29 11.00
CA VAL A 208 6.40 -4.00 10.18
C VAL A 208 5.22 -4.80 10.73
N ALA A 209 4.25 -4.11 11.34
CA ALA A 209 3.03 -4.70 11.87
C ALA A 209 1.92 -4.68 10.79
N ALA A 210 1.44 -5.87 10.42
CA ALA A 210 0.60 -6.10 9.24
C ALA A 210 -0.43 -7.23 9.48
N VAL A 211 -1.07 -7.24 10.65
CA VAL A 211 -1.93 -8.34 11.13
C VAL A 211 -3.42 -8.01 11.17
N GLY A 212 -3.82 -6.73 11.20
CA GLY A 212 -5.22 -6.33 11.36
C GLY A 212 -5.79 -6.75 12.71
N ARG A 213 -5.02 -6.58 13.79
CA ARG A 213 -5.38 -6.95 15.16
C ARG A 213 -4.94 -5.82 16.09
N PRO A 214 -5.89 -5.09 16.70
CA PRO A 214 -5.56 -3.87 17.43
C PRO A 214 -4.61 -4.16 18.59
N ARG A 215 -3.52 -3.40 18.68
CA ARG A 215 -2.55 -3.43 19.79
C ARG A 215 -1.99 -4.83 20.09
N LEU A 216 -1.81 -5.67 19.07
CA LEU A 216 -1.22 -7.00 19.22
C LEU A 216 0.23 -6.91 19.70
N ILE A 217 1.03 -6.04 19.09
CA ILE A 217 2.44 -5.86 19.42
C ILE A 217 2.55 -4.83 20.54
N ARG A 218 3.15 -5.21 21.67
CA ARG A 218 3.31 -4.34 22.84
C ARG A 218 4.68 -3.68 22.85
N GLY A 219 4.80 -2.54 23.51
CA GLY A 219 6.08 -1.83 23.63
C GLY A 219 7.21 -2.69 24.22
N GLU A 220 6.91 -3.56 25.18
CA GLU A 220 7.88 -4.50 25.78
C GLU A 220 8.50 -5.49 24.79
N ASP A 221 7.86 -5.72 23.64
CA ASP A 221 8.35 -6.56 22.56
C ASP A 221 9.26 -5.78 21.59
N ILE A 222 9.28 -4.45 21.66
CA ILE A 222 10.06 -3.60 20.78
C ILE A 222 11.50 -3.46 21.29
N LYS A 223 12.47 -3.76 20.44
CA LYS A 223 13.89 -3.49 20.69
C LYS A 223 14.08 -1.98 20.92
N PRO A 224 14.79 -1.54 21.98
CA PRO A 224 15.07 -0.13 22.20
C PRO A 224 15.77 0.49 20.98
N GLY A 225 15.24 1.62 20.48
CA GLY A 225 15.75 2.31 19.30
C GLY A 225 15.27 1.76 17.95
N ALA A 226 14.42 0.72 17.91
CA ALA A 226 13.89 0.17 16.67
C ALA A 226 12.98 1.15 15.92
N VAL A 227 12.88 0.95 14.61
CA VAL A 227 11.90 1.62 13.75
C VAL A 227 10.63 0.78 13.71
N VAL A 228 9.50 1.38 14.05
CA VAL A 228 8.21 0.71 14.11
C VAL A 228 7.28 1.27 13.03
N ILE A 229 6.94 0.41 12.06
CA ILE A 229 5.98 0.69 11.01
C ILE A 229 4.69 -0.08 11.32
N ASP A 230 3.65 0.64 11.69
CA ASP A 230 2.32 0.12 11.95
C ASP A 230 1.42 0.35 10.72
N ALA A 231 1.20 -0.72 9.96
CA ALA A 231 0.30 -0.73 8.80
C ALA A 231 -1.12 -1.19 9.18
N GLY A 232 -1.38 -1.45 10.46
CA GLY A 232 -2.69 -1.80 10.98
C GLY A 232 -3.66 -0.63 10.93
N TYR A 233 -4.93 -0.92 10.60
CA TYR A 233 -6.02 0.04 10.74
C TYR A 233 -7.28 -0.69 11.19
N ASN A 234 -7.62 -0.53 12.45
CA ASN A 234 -8.72 -1.20 13.13
C ASN A 234 -9.80 -0.19 13.55
N PRO A 235 -11.04 -0.63 13.83
CA PRO A 235 -12.10 0.26 14.35
C PRO A 235 -11.62 1.12 15.52
N GLY A 236 -11.98 2.41 15.50
CA GLY A 236 -11.47 3.40 16.45
C GLY A 236 -10.13 4.03 16.05
N ASN A 237 -9.69 3.86 14.79
CA ASN A 237 -8.43 4.36 14.26
C ASN A 237 -7.21 3.83 15.03
N VAL A 238 -7.22 2.54 15.36
CA VAL A 238 -6.20 1.88 16.18
C VAL A 238 -5.30 1.01 15.30
N GLY A 239 -3.99 1.13 15.49
CA GLY A 239 -3.01 0.30 14.80
C GLY A 239 -2.86 -1.11 15.39
N ASP A 240 -2.00 -1.90 14.77
CA ASP A 240 -1.64 -3.24 15.24
C ASP A 240 -0.62 -3.21 16.39
N VAL A 241 0.02 -2.06 16.61
CA VAL A 241 0.97 -1.79 17.69
C VAL A 241 0.28 -0.98 18.79
N ASP A 242 0.59 -1.31 20.03
CA ASP A 242 0.22 -0.51 21.19
C ASP A 242 1.08 0.76 21.27
N PHE A 243 0.61 1.82 20.60
CA PHE A 243 1.37 3.05 20.37
C PHE A 243 1.94 3.67 21.66
N ASP A 244 1.13 3.75 22.71
CA ASP A 244 1.50 4.39 23.98
C ASP A 244 2.69 3.70 24.65
N SER A 245 2.74 2.36 24.63
CA SER A 245 3.87 1.62 25.18
C SER A 245 5.05 1.54 24.20
N ALA A 246 4.80 1.54 22.90
CA ALA A 246 5.85 1.45 21.89
C ALA A 246 6.66 2.75 21.74
N VAL A 247 6.04 3.93 21.89
CA VAL A 247 6.70 5.24 21.76
C VAL A 247 7.77 5.48 22.82
N GLU A 248 7.70 4.76 23.95
CA GLU A 248 8.70 4.82 25.02
C GLU A 248 9.99 4.07 24.67
N ARG A 249 9.95 3.17 23.67
CA ARG A 249 11.07 2.28 23.32
C ARG A 249 11.56 2.44 21.90
N ALA A 250 10.69 2.75 20.94
CA ALA A 250 11.05 2.94 19.55
C ALA A 250 11.99 4.15 19.37
N GLY A 251 12.86 4.10 18.37
CA GLY A 251 13.60 5.27 17.89
C GLY A 251 12.72 6.12 16.95
N LEU A 252 11.98 5.44 16.07
CA LEU A 252 11.00 6.04 15.16
C LEU A 252 9.72 5.20 15.14
N ILE A 253 8.56 5.84 15.02
CA ILE A 253 7.27 5.14 14.94
C ILE A 253 6.28 5.86 14.02
N THR A 254 5.55 5.11 13.21
CA THR A 254 4.41 5.65 12.45
C THR A 254 3.17 5.77 13.35
N PRO A 255 2.45 6.90 13.37
CA PRO A 255 1.18 7.01 14.06
C PRO A 255 0.06 6.32 13.28
N VAL A 256 -0.95 5.84 14.00
CA VAL A 256 -2.23 5.40 13.42
C VAL A 256 -3.34 6.23 14.07
N PRO A 257 -4.09 7.05 13.30
CA PRO A 257 -3.97 7.32 11.87
C PRO A 257 -2.79 8.27 11.55
N GLY A 258 -2.46 8.40 10.26
CA GLY A 258 -1.55 9.45 9.77
C GLY A 258 -0.15 8.99 9.38
N GLY A 259 0.21 7.73 9.62
CA GLY A 259 1.45 7.10 9.16
C GLY A 259 1.29 6.41 7.80
N VAL A 260 1.11 5.09 7.80
CA VAL A 260 1.13 4.27 6.57
C VAL A 260 -0.05 4.55 5.63
N GLY A 261 -1.28 4.70 6.16
CA GLY A 261 -2.50 4.81 5.34
C GLY A 261 -2.48 5.92 4.26
N PRO A 262 -2.09 7.17 4.56
CA PRO A 262 -1.93 8.22 3.56
C PRO A 262 -0.95 7.86 2.42
N MET A 263 0.11 7.11 2.73
CA MET A 263 1.15 6.72 1.77
C MET A 263 0.68 5.68 0.76
N THR A 264 -0.23 4.79 1.15
CA THR A 264 -0.86 3.82 0.22
C THR A 264 -1.49 4.55 -0.96
N ILE A 265 -2.26 5.61 -0.70
CA ILE A 265 -2.93 6.35 -1.77
C ILE A 265 -1.96 7.23 -2.56
N ALA A 266 -0.97 7.85 -1.91
CA ALA A 266 0.04 8.61 -2.64
C ALA A 266 0.80 7.73 -3.64
N THR A 267 1.18 6.51 -3.22
CA THR A 267 1.85 5.53 -4.08
C THR A 267 0.98 5.10 -5.25
N LEU A 268 -0.31 4.85 -5.02
CA LEU A 268 -1.27 4.51 -6.08
C LEU A 268 -1.35 5.58 -7.18
N LEU A 269 -1.45 6.85 -6.78
CA LEU A 269 -1.54 7.96 -7.74
C LEU A 269 -0.23 8.14 -8.51
N GLU A 270 0.90 8.03 -7.83
CA GLU A 270 2.22 8.08 -8.45
C GLU A 270 2.39 6.96 -9.50
N GLN A 271 2.06 5.72 -9.13
CA GLN A 271 2.13 4.56 -10.04
C GLN A 271 1.15 4.71 -11.21
N THR A 272 0.00 5.39 -11.02
CA THR A 272 -0.93 5.69 -12.12
C THR A 272 -0.35 6.65 -13.15
N VAL A 273 0.35 7.70 -12.70
CA VAL A 273 1.02 8.64 -13.63
C VAL A 273 2.16 7.95 -14.35
N GLU A 274 2.91 7.09 -13.66
CA GLU A 274 3.94 6.26 -14.28
C GLU A 274 3.38 5.27 -15.30
N ALA A 275 2.26 4.63 -15.01
CA ALA A 275 1.57 3.73 -15.94
C ALA A 275 1.12 4.48 -17.20
N ALA A 276 0.53 5.66 -17.03
CA ALA A 276 0.11 6.52 -18.12
C ALA A 276 1.30 6.93 -19.00
N ALA A 277 2.41 7.38 -18.40
CA ALA A 277 3.62 7.75 -19.15
C ALA A 277 4.13 6.58 -20.00
N ARG A 278 4.26 5.39 -19.40
CA ARG A 278 4.72 4.18 -20.11
C ARG A 278 3.79 3.78 -21.26
N GLN A 279 2.47 3.81 -21.04
CA GLN A 279 1.48 3.45 -22.05
C GLN A 279 1.39 4.47 -23.20
N LEU A 280 1.66 5.75 -22.91
CA LEU A 280 1.69 6.83 -23.90
C LEU A 280 3.08 6.98 -24.58
N GLY A 281 4.09 6.22 -24.14
CA GLY A 281 5.43 6.19 -24.74
C GLY A 281 6.32 7.39 -24.35
N VAL A 282 6.20 7.87 -23.10
CA VAL A 282 6.76 9.14 -22.63
C VAL A 282 7.69 8.98 -21.44
#